data_AF-A0A8T3XQQ0-F1
#
_entry.id   AF-A0A8T3XQQ0-F1
#
_cell.length_a   1.000
_cell.length_b   1.000
_cell.length_c   1.000
_cell.angle_alpha   90.00
_cell.angle_beta   90.00
_cell.angle_gamma   90.00
#
_symmetry.space_group_name_H-M   'P 1'
#
loop_
_entity.id
_entity.type
_entity.pdbx_description
1 polymer ?
#
loop_
_entity_poly.entity_id
_entity_poly.type
_entity_poly.pdbx_seq_one_letter_code
_entity_poly.pdbx_strand_id
1 'polypeptide(L)'
;MQQTIRNALPSDKKIILDFCKSTFSWGDYIHHVWDDWLDEENFFVLTENRRPVAICHAFIIKNEKLVWIEGIRVDPNYRQKGYAKKLVTKAEAIAKKND
;
A
#
# COMPACT_ATOMS: atom_id res chain seq x y z
N MET A 1 -3.35 -14.21 -14.82
CA MET A 1 -2.39 -13.54 -13.92
C MET A 1 -2.96 -13.62 -12.51
N GLN A 2 -2.20 -14.07 -11.52
CA GLN A 2 -2.69 -14.25 -10.16
C GLN A 2 -2.36 -13.01 -9.33
N GLN A 3 -3.39 -12.33 -8.83
CA GLN A 3 -3.25 -11.12 -8.02
C GLN A 3 -3.74 -11.37 -6.60
N THR A 4 -2.97 -10.93 -5.62
CA THR A 4 -3.30 -11.10 -4.20
C THR A 4 -2.99 -9.82 -3.45
N ILE A 5 -3.93 -9.38 -2.60
CA ILE A 5 -3.73 -8.30 -1.63
C ILE A 5 -3.53 -8.93 -0.25
N ARG A 6 -2.47 -8.52 0.44
CA ARG A 6 -2.12 -8.97 1.79
C ARG A 6 -1.47 -7.84 2.57
N ASN A 7 -1.26 -8.02 3.87
CA ASN A 7 -0.37 -7.14 4.62
C ASN A 7 1.06 -7.21 4.07
N ALA A 8 1.78 -6.10 4.21
CA ALA A 8 3.19 -5.99 3.89
C ALA A 8 4.01 -6.96 4.74
N LEU A 9 5.11 -7.44 4.17
CA LEU A 9 6.12 -8.25 4.84
C LEU A 9 7.45 -7.50 4.80
N PRO A 10 8.37 -7.73 5.76
CA PRO A 10 9.71 -7.14 5.71
C PRO A 10 10.44 -7.38 4.38
N SER A 11 10.20 -8.54 3.75
CA SER A 11 10.79 -8.93 2.46
C SER A 11 10.31 -8.11 1.26
N ASP A 12 9.19 -7.38 1.39
CA ASP A 12 8.68 -6.52 0.30
C ASP A 12 9.48 -5.21 0.18
N LYS A 13 10.10 -4.75 1.27
CA LYS A 13 10.72 -3.42 1.41
C LYS A 13 11.60 -3.06 0.23
N LYS A 14 12.57 -3.93 -0.08
CA LYS A 14 13.54 -3.65 -1.16
C LYS A 14 12.84 -3.41 -2.50
N ILE A 15 11.93 -4.30 -2.90
CA ILE A 15 11.24 -4.23 -4.20
C ILE A 15 10.40 -2.96 -4.29
N ILE A 16 9.72 -2.60 -3.21
CA ILE A 16 8.82 -1.45 -3.20
C ILE A 16 9.58 -0.14 -3.17
N LEU A 17 10.58 0.00 -2.29
CA LEU A 17 11.43 1.19 -2.27
C LEU A 17 12.16 1.39 -3.61
N ASP A 18 12.52 0.31 -4.29
CA ASP A 18 13.17 0.37 -5.60
C ASP A 18 12.30 1.05 -6.67
N PHE A 19 10.96 0.88 -6.68
CA PHE A 19 10.09 1.60 -7.61
C PHE A 19 9.52 2.90 -7.04
N CYS A 20 9.49 3.08 -5.72
CA CYS A 20 9.04 4.34 -5.10
C CYS A 20 10.07 5.46 -5.26
N LYS A 21 11.38 5.17 -5.22
CA LYS A 21 12.44 6.19 -5.28
C LYS A 21 12.43 7.09 -6.53
N SER A 22 11.64 6.76 -7.55
CA SER A 22 11.48 7.55 -8.77
C SER A 22 10.11 8.25 -8.87
N THR A 23 9.34 8.32 -7.77
CA THR A 23 8.04 9.00 -7.76
C THR A 23 8.18 10.51 -7.93
N PHE A 24 9.10 11.14 -7.19
CA PHE A 24 9.38 12.58 -7.24
C PHE A 24 10.85 12.84 -7.57
N SER A 25 11.16 14.09 -7.98
CA SER A 25 12.55 14.51 -8.27
C SER A 25 13.49 14.38 -7.08
N TRP A 26 12.96 14.51 -5.87
CA TRP A 26 13.67 14.33 -4.60
C TRP A 26 13.62 12.89 -4.07
N GLY A 27 12.99 11.97 -4.79
CA GLY A 27 12.78 10.58 -4.38
C GLY A 27 11.36 10.31 -3.89
N ASP A 28 11.24 9.71 -2.71
CA ASP A 28 9.95 9.42 -2.07
C ASP A 28 10.12 9.26 -0.57
N TYR A 29 9.07 9.51 0.20
CA TYR A 29 9.12 9.46 1.67
C TYR A 29 8.84 8.06 2.23
N ILE A 30 8.41 7.11 1.39
CA ILE A 30 8.02 5.75 1.79
C ILE A 30 9.11 5.06 2.63
N HIS A 31 10.39 5.33 2.37
CA HIS A 31 11.49 4.74 3.12
C HIS A 31 11.58 5.22 4.58
N HIS A 32 11.09 6.42 4.88
CA HIS A 32 11.04 6.98 6.23
C HIS A 32 9.91 6.39 7.08
N VAL A 33 8.79 6.04 6.45
CA VAL A 33 7.57 5.56 7.14
C VAL A 33 7.37 4.04 7.03
N TRP A 34 8.23 3.33 6.30
CA TRP A 34 8.04 1.91 6.00
C TRP A 34 7.96 1.06 7.27
N ASP A 35 8.91 1.25 8.18
CA ASP A 35 9.01 0.42 9.38
C ASP A 35 7.86 0.74 10.35
N ASP A 36 7.52 2.03 10.50
CA ASP A 36 6.34 2.47 11.27
C ASP A 36 5.05 1.83 10.72
N TRP A 37 4.80 1.90 9.41
CA TRP A 37 3.64 1.28 8.78
C TRP A 37 3.65 -0.26 8.85
N LEU A 38 4.83 -0.89 8.96
CA LEU A 38 4.94 -2.34 9.10
C LEU A 38 4.58 -2.81 10.51
N ASP A 39 4.87 -1.98 11.52
CA ASP A 39 4.48 -2.19 12.91
C ASP A 39 3.02 -1.80 13.17
N GLU A 40 2.47 -0.91 12.35
CA GLU A 40 1.04 -0.58 12.31
C GLU A 40 0.21 -1.65 11.57
N GLU A 41 -1.12 -1.58 11.73
CA GLU A 41 -2.04 -2.43 10.99
C GLU A 41 -2.38 -1.84 9.61
N ASN A 42 -2.90 -2.66 8.71
CA ASN A 42 -3.48 -2.21 7.43
C ASN A 42 -2.49 -1.58 6.42
N PHE A 43 -1.21 -1.92 6.51
CA PHE A 43 -0.26 -1.66 5.43
C PHE A 43 -0.36 -2.76 4.35
N PHE A 44 -1.01 -2.45 3.23
CA PHE A 44 -1.34 -3.42 2.19
C PHE A 44 -0.33 -3.42 1.04
N VAL A 45 0.00 -4.63 0.58
CA VAL A 45 0.74 -4.89 -0.64
C VAL A 45 -0.15 -5.67 -1.61
N LEU A 46 -0.22 -5.20 -2.85
CA LEU A 46 -0.76 -5.98 -3.96
C LEU A 46 0.41 -6.66 -4.68
N THR A 47 0.28 -7.97 -4.85
CA THR A 47 1.22 -8.79 -5.61
C THR A 47 0.61 -9.25 -6.93
N GLU A 48 1.42 -9.32 -7.99
CA GLU A 48 1.09 -9.99 -9.24
C GLU A 48 2.11 -11.10 -9.48
N ASN A 49 1.63 -12.35 -9.62
CA ASN A 49 2.46 -13.55 -9.73
C ASN A 49 3.52 -13.64 -8.61
N ARG A 50 3.12 -13.32 -7.37
CA ARG A 50 3.95 -13.26 -6.15
C ARG A 50 4.97 -12.12 -6.09
N ARG A 51 5.07 -11.25 -7.11
CA ARG A 51 5.90 -10.04 -7.07
C ARG A 51 5.10 -8.87 -6.48
N PRO A 52 5.60 -8.14 -5.45
CA PRO A 52 5.00 -6.89 -4.99
C PRO A 52 5.03 -5.83 -6.08
N VAL A 53 3.88 -5.20 -6.36
CA VAL A 53 3.74 -4.23 -7.45
C VAL A 53 2.97 -2.97 -7.05
N ALA A 54 2.33 -2.94 -5.89
CA ALA A 54 1.69 -1.75 -5.37
C ALA A 54 1.53 -1.80 -3.83
N ILE A 55 1.44 -0.63 -3.21
CA ILE A 55 1.16 -0.45 -1.77
C ILE A 55 0.10 0.62 -1.49
N CYS A 56 -0.53 0.52 -0.33
CA CYS A 56 -1.13 1.63 0.39
C CYS A 56 -1.10 1.36 1.91
N HIS A 57 -1.04 2.41 2.71
CA HIS A 57 -1.31 2.33 4.15
C HIS A 57 -2.69 2.92 4.44
N ALA A 58 -3.39 2.40 5.44
CA ALA A 58 -4.73 2.86 5.83
C ALA A 58 -4.84 2.99 7.34
N PHE A 59 -4.85 4.23 7.82
CA PHE A 59 -5.02 4.55 9.23
C PHE A 59 -6.50 4.76 9.56
N ILE A 60 -7.03 4.00 10.52
CA ILE A 60 -8.47 4.00 10.86
C ILE A 60 -8.71 4.74 12.19
N ILE A 61 -9.46 5.84 12.13
CA ILE A 61 -9.86 6.61 13.31
C ILE A 61 -11.30 6.21 13.67
N LYS A 62 -11.43 5.19 14.53
CA LYS A 62 -12.73 4.56 14.86
C LYS A 62 -13.76 5.56 15.41
N ASN A 63 -13.34 6.44 16.32
CA ASN A 63 -14.26 7.39 16.97
C ASN A 63 -14.84 8.43 16.01
N GLU A 64 -14.15 8.68 14.89
CA GLU A 64 -14.54 9.69 13.89
C GLU A 64 -15.13 9.05 12.64
N LYS A 65 -15.22 7.70 12.59
CA LYS A 65 -15.64 6.94 11.40
C LYS A 65 -14.88 7.36 10.14
N LEU A 66 -13.58 7.61 10.30
CA LEU A 66 -12.70 8.11 9.25
C LEU A 66 -11.62 7.08 8.93
N VAL A 67 -11.31 6.95 7.64
CA VAL A 67 -10.12 6.24 7.16
C VAL A 67 -9.23 7.21 6.40
N TRP A 68 -7.98 7.32 6.84
CA TRP A 68 -6.93 8.07 6.16
C TRP A 68 -6.11 7.09 5.32
N ILE A 69 -6.21 7.21 3.99
CA ILE A 69 -5.47 6.36 3.06
C ILE A 69 -4.28 7.12 2.53
N GLU A 70 -3.08 6.58 2.72
CA GLU A 70 -1.84 7.25 2.38
C GLU A 70 -0.83 6.31 1.70
N GLY A 71 0.25 6.88 1.16
CA GLY A 71 1.35 6.10 0.59
C GLY A 71 1.01 5.28 -0.65
N ILE A 72 -0.07 5.62 -1.37
CA ILE A 72 -0.48 4.83 -2.54
C ILE A 72 0.62 4.91 -3.62
N ARG A 73 1.19 3.76 -3.97
CA ARG A 73 2.20 3.62 -5.03
C ARG A 73 1.95 2.39 -5.87
N VAL A 74 2.25 2.49 -7.16
CA VAL A 74 2.16 1.39 -8.12
C VAL A 74 3.42 1.42 -9.00
N ASP A 75 4.09 0.26 -9.10
CA ASP A 75 5.23 0.05 -10.01
C ASP A 75 4.86 0.57 -11.41
N PRO A 76 5.68 1.43 -12.04
CA PRO A 76 5.40 2.01 -13.36
C PRO A 76 4.95 1.00 -14.42
N ASN A 77 5.52 -0.21 -14.40
CA ASN A 77 5.20 -1.28 -15.36
C ASN A 77 3.83 -1.95 -15.12
N TYR A 78 3.17 -1.59 -14.02
CA TYR A 78 1.91 -2.16 -13.55
C TYR A 78 0.81 -1.11 -13.38
N ARG A 79 1.06 0.15 -13.78
CA ARG A 79 0.07 1.23 -13.77
C ARG A 79 -1.05 0.98 -14.79
N GLN A 80 -2.16 1.71 -14.64
CA GLN A 80 -3.35 1.62 -15.48
C GLN A 80 -4.07 0.24 -15.48
N LYS A 81 -3.69 -0.66 -14.57
CA LYS A 81 -4.35 -1.96 -14.33
C LYS A 81 -5.37 -1.96 -13.18
N GLY A 82 -5.65 -0.78 -12.61
CA GLY A 82 -6.60 -0.62 -11.49
C GLY A 82 -6.06 -1.03 -10.12
N TYR A 83 -4.75 -1.20 -9.93
CA TYR A 83 -4.18 -1.73 -8.66
C TYR A 83 -4.36 -0.77 -7.48
N ALA A 84 -4.15 0.53 -7.70
CA ALA A 84 -4.46 1.55 -6.69
C ALA A 84 -5.93 1.50 -6.25
N LYS A 85 -6.87 1.34 -7.20
CA LYS A 85 -8.30 1.20 -6.90
C LYS A 85 -8.56 -0.01 -6.01
N LYS A 86 -7.97 -1.17 -6.32
CA LYS A 86 -8.17 -2.40 -5.52
C LYS A 86 -7.66 -2.24 -4.08
N LEU A 87 -6.53 -1.56 -3.90
CA LEU A 87 -5.96 -1.24 -2.59
C LEU A 87 -6.86 -0.29 -1.79
N VAL A 88 -7.33 0.80 -2.40
CA VAL A 88 -8.28 1.75 -1.78
C VAL A 88 -9.57 1.04 -1.38
N THR A 89 -10.17 0.24 -2.26
CA THR A 89 -11.39 -0.51 -1.93
C THR A 89 -11.19 -1.50 -0.79
N LYS A 90 -10.00 -2.10 -0.65
CA LYS A 90 -9.66 -2.96 0.49
C LYS A 90 -9.62 -2.15 1.80
N ALA A 91 -9.00 -0.97 1.80
CA ALA A 91 -8.96 -0.08 2.96
C ALA A 91 -10.38 0.38 3.37
N GLU A 92 -11.19 0.84 2.41
CA GLU A 92 -12.60 1.21 2.64
C GLU A 92 -13.43 0.07 3.24
N ALA A 93 -13.24 -1.16 2.74
CA ALA A 93 -13.95 -2.33 3.23
C ALA A 93 -13.57 -2.71 4.67
N ILE A 94 -12.33 -2.43 5.09
CA ILE A 94 -11.90 -2.66 6.48
C ILE A 94 -12.47 -1.59 7.39
N ALA A 95 -12.44 -0.32 6.98
CA ALA A 95 -13.06 0.76 7.72
C ALA A 95 -14.54 0.47 8.02
N LYS A 96 -15.30 0.04 7.00
CA LYS A 96 -16.73 -0.33 7.14
C LYS A 96 -17.02 -1.56 8.01
N LYS A 97 -16.05 -2.45 8.20
CA LYS A 97 -16.21 -3.65 9.07
C LYS A 97 -15.91 -3.35 10.53
N ASN A 98 -15.21 -2.25 10.79
CA ASN A 98 -14.85 -1.80 12.12
C ASN A 98 -15.83 -0.77 12.70
N ASP A 99 -16.91 -0.47 11.97
CA ASP A 99 -18.14 0.21 12.44
C ASP A 99 -19.12 -0.80 13.05
#